data_AF-A0A425C696-F1
#
_entry.id   AF-A0A425C696-F1
#
_cell.length_a   1.000
_cell.length_b   1.000
_cell.length_c   1.000
_cell.angle_alpha   90.00
_cell.angle_beta   90.00
_cell.angle_gamma   90.00
#
_symmetry.space_group_name_H-M   'P 1'
#
loop_
_entity.id
_entity.type
_entity.pdbx_description
1 polymer ?
#
loop_
_entity_poly.entity_id
_entity_poly.type
_entity_poly.pdbx_seq_one_letter_code
_entity_poly.pdbx_strand_id
1 'polypeptide(L)'
;MTAAAALPRGRPVSGRVWKKVQKSRFSAQGVKSAKVLSSTWEEKMLKRSKLKELKELQTEIKARRQAERDAKRQAREEKEKRRKENELKSAAVQVISRTHRLKTMSKKQLRNIKKTIVNKQGVVEYVPVYSK
;
A
#
# COMPACT_ATOMS: atom_id res chain seq x y z
N MET A 1 -62.10 -43.16 16.78
CA MET A 1 -60.87 -43.16 17.61
C MET A 1 -60.70 -41.75 18.17
N THR A 2 -61.22 -41.52 19.37
CA THR A 2 -61.25 -40.21 20.05
C THR A 2 -59.85 -39.82 20.52
N ALA A 3 -59.37 -38.64 20.13
CA ALA A 3 -58.09 -38.11 20.59
C ALA A 3 -58.24 -37.64 22.05
N ALA A 4 -57.63 -38.36 22.99
CA ALA A 4 -57.56 -37.94 24.38
C ALA A 4 -56.75 -36.63 24.48
N ALA A 5 -57.38 -35.55 24.92
CA ALA A 5 -56.73 -34.28 25.17
C ALA A 5 -55.65 -34.45 26.26
N ALA A 6 -54.39 -34.22 25.91
CA ALA A 6 -53.28 -34.29 26.85
C ALA A 6 -53.43 -33.21 27.94
N LEU A 7 -53.39 -33.61 29.21
CA LEU A 7 -53.49 -32.71 30.35
C LEU A 7 -52.41 -31.60 30.29
N PRO A 8 -52.74 -30.34 30.62
CA PRO A 8 -51.77 -29.26 30.63
C PRO A 8 -50.71 -29.51 31.70
N ARG A 9 -49.44 -29.36 31.32
CA ARG A 9 -48.32 -29.57 32.25
C ARG A 9 -48.18 -28.38 33.20
N GLY A 10 -47.96 -28.66 34.48
CA GLY A 10 -47.75 -27.65 35.52
C GLY A 10 -46.45 -26.86 35.40
N ARG A 11 -46.30 -25.82 36.24
CA ARG A 11 -45.09 -24.99 36.31
C ARG A 11 -43.86 -25.85 36.66
N PRO A 12 -42.69 -25.59 36.07
CA PRO A 12 -41.45 -26.26 36.45
C PRO A 12 -41.14 -26.01 37.94
N VAL A 13 -40.67 -27.02 38.66
CA VAL A 13 -40.29 -26.93 40.09
C VAL A 13 -39.30 -25.78 40.34
N SER A 14 -38.44 -25.47 39.37
CA SER A 14 -37.47 -24.36 39.47
C SER A 14 -38.07 -22.95 39.35
N GLY A 15 -39.37 -22.80 39.06
CA GLY A 15 -40.06 -21.51 38.91
C GLY A 15 -39.67 -20.66 37.69
N ARG A 16 -38.61 -21.02 36.96
CA ARG A 16 -38.07 -20.24 35.83
C ARG A 16 -38.88 -20.45 34.55
N VAL A 17 -39.67 -19.45 34.19
CA VAL A 17 -40.56 -19.47 33.01
C VAL A 17 -39.83 -19.46 31.66
N TRP A 18 -38.56 -19.04 31.60
CA TRP A 18 -37.78 -18.95 30.36
C TRP A 18 -37.10 -20.28 29.96
N LYS A 19 -37.09 -21.29 30.86
CA LYS A 19 -36.50 -22.60 30.55
C LYS A 19 -37.44 -23.39 29.63
N LYS A 20 -37.00 -23.65 28.40
CA LYS A 20 -37.75 -24.44 27.42
C LYS A 20 -37.76 -25.92 27.82
N VAL A 21 -38.95 -26.51 27.85
CA VAL A 21 -39.11 -27.96 28.03
C VAL A 21 -38.64 -28.68 26.76
N GLN A 22 -37.67 -29.58 26.90
CA GLN A 22 -37.28 -30.50 25.83
C GLN A 22 -38.45 -31.45 25.54
N LYS A 23 -39.11 -31.28 24.37
CA LYS A 23 -40.24 -32.10 23.93
C LYS A 23 -39.82 -33.37 23.18
N SER A 24 -38.59 -33.38 22.66
CA SER A 24 -37.99 -34.51 21.93
C SER A 24 -36.93 -35.20 22.78
N ARG A 25 -36.76 -36.51 22.60
CA ARG A 25 -35.61 -37.26 23.14
C ARG A 25 -34.32 -36.72 22.52
N PHE A 26 -33.22 -36.69 23.28
CA PHE A 26 -31.91 -36.26 22.77
C PHE A 26 -31.48 -37.05 21.53
N SER A 27 -31.81 -38.34 21.46
CA SER A 27 -31.56 -39.18 20.28
C SER A 27 -32.39 -38.82 19.04
N ALA A 28 -33.55 -38.16 19.22
CA ALA A 28 -34.40 -37.69 18.13
C ALA A 28 -33.98 -36.30 17.62
N GLN A 29 -33.20 -35.54 18.41
CA GLN A 29 -32.34 -34.49 17.88
C GLN A 29 -31.20 -35.20 17.17
N GLY A 30 -31.47 -35.66 15.94
CA GLY A 30 -30.46 -36.25 15.09
C GLY A 30 -29.25 -35.34 15.11
N VAL A 31 -28.17 -35.81 15.74
CA VAL A 31 -26.84 -35.27 15.52
C VAL A 31 -26.62 -35.60 14.06
N LYS A 32 -26.98 -34.67 13.16
CA LYS A 32 -26.66 -34.77 11.74
C LYS A 32 -25.17 -35.06 11.75
N SER A 33 -24.81 -36.30 11.42
CA SER A 33 -23.47 -36.86 11.54
C SER A 33 -22.49 -35.74 11.31
N ALA A 34 -21.74 -35.37 12.36
CA ALA A 34 -20.91 -34.16 12.35
C ALA A 34 -20.30 -34.02 10.97
N LYS A 35 -20.72 -33.00 10.20
CA LYS A 35 -20.18 -32.75 8.86
C LYS A 35 -18.69 -32.89 9.04
N VAL A 36 -18.10 -33.91 8.40
CA VAL A 36 -16.70 -34.26 8.63
C VAL A 36 -15.93 -32.95 8.53
N LEU A 37 -15.09 -32.61 9.51
CA LEU A 37 -14.40 -31.31 9.55
C LEU A 37 -13.59 -31.04 8.25
N SER A 38 -13.41 -32.07 7.41
CA SER A 38 -12.79 -32.03 6.10
C SER A 38 -13.78 -31.72 4.96
N SER A 39 -13.38 -30.76 4.13
CA SER A 39 -13.95 -30.58 2.78
C SER A 39 -13.50 -31.71 1.84
N THR A 40 -14.30 -31.99 0.82
CA THR A 40 -13.94 -32.93 -0.25
C THR A 40 -12.72 -32.43 -1.04
N TRP A 41 -12.02 -33.33 -1.73
CA TRP A 41 -10.86 -32.97 -2.54
C TRP A 41 -11.20 -31.96 -3.64
N GLU A 42 -12.34 -32.16 -4.31
CA GLU A 42 -12.83 -31.27 -5.37
C GLU A 42 -13.08 -29.85 -4.84
N GLU A 43 -13.70 -29.71 -3.67
CA GLU A 43 -13.90 -28.41 -3.03
C GLU A 43 -12.57 -27.72 -2.69
N LYS A 44 -11.55 -28.48 -2.27
CA LYS A 44 -10.21 -27.94 -2.00
C LYS A 44 -9.55 -27.46 -3.29
N MET A 45 -9.67 -28.22 -4.38
CA MET A 45 -9.14 -27.84 -5.69
C MET A 45 -9.81 -26.59 -6.24
N LEU A 46 -11.14 -26.49 -6.14
CA LEU A 46 -11.90 -25.29 -6.52
C LEU A 46 -11.52 -24.07 -5.69
N LYS A 47 -11.28 -24.23 -4.38
CA LYS A 47 -10.80 -23.13 -3.53
C LYS A 47 -9.39 -22.70 -3.95
N ARG A 48 -8.51 -23.66 -4.27
CA ARG A 48 -7.13 -23.38 -4.69
C ARG A 48 -7.09 -22.65 -6.03
N SER A 49 -7.91 -23.02 -7.01
CA SER A 49 -7.99 -22.31 -8.30
C SER A 49 -8.47 -20.87 -8.11
N LYS A 50 -9.58 -20.67 -7.38
CA LYS A 50 -10.11 -19.33 -7.07
C LYS A 50 -9.09 -18.44 -6.35
N LEU A 51 -8.36 -19.00 -5.37
CA LEU A 51 -7.31 -18.26 -4.67
C LEU A 51 -6.13 -17.90 -5.58
N LYS A 52 -5.80 -18.75 -6.55
CA LYS A 52 -4.76 -18.47 -7.53
C LYS A 52 -5.18 -17.32 -8.45
N GLU A 53 -6.38 -17.38 -9.01
CA GLU A 53 -6.96 -16.33 -9.85
C GLU A 53 -7.00 -14.97 -9.12
N LEU A 54 -7.48 -14.96 -7.86
CA LEU A 54 -7.51 -13.73 -7.05
C LEU A 54 -6.11 -13.16 -6.79
N LYS A 55 -5.11 -14.01 -6.56
CA LYS A 55 -3.73 -13.57 -6.36
C LYS A 55 -3.15 -12.98 -7.64
N GLU A 56 -3.40 -13.61 -8.78
CA GLU A 56 -2.95 -13.12 -10.10
C GLU A 56 -3.53 -11.73 -10.37
N LEU A 57 -4.85 -11.56 -10.19
CA LEU A 57 -5.51 -10.26 -10.30
C LEU A 57 -4.94 -9.22 -9.32
N GLN A 58 -4.68 -9.61 -8.07
CA GLN A 58 -4.06 -8.72 -7.09
C GLN A 58 -2.66 -8.29 -7.51
N THR A 59 -1.84 -9.22 -8.04
CA THR A 59 -0.49 -8.91 -8.52
C THR A 59 -0.51 -7.98 -9.72
N GLU A 60 -1.44 -8.19 -10.66
CA GLU A 60 -1.62 -7.33 -11.84
C GLU A 60 -1.99 -5.89 -11.43
N ILE A 61 -2.96 -5.74 -10.52
CA ILE A 61 -3.37 -4.42 -10.01
C ILE A 61 -2.19 -3.71 -9.32
N LYS A 62 -1.41 -4.43 -8.53
CA LYS A 62 -0.22 -3.86 -7.86
C LYS A 62 0.84 -3.44 -8.87
N ALA A 63 1.13 -4.29 -9.86
CA ALA A 63 2.10 -4.00 -10.91
C ALA A 63 1.71 -2.77 -11.73
N ARG A 64 0.43 -2.65 -12.13
CA ARG A 64 -0.08 -1.48 -12.85
C ARG A 64 0.07 -0.18 -12.05
N ARG A 65 -0.28 -0.20 -10.75
CA ARG A 65 -0.11 0.96 -9.86
C ARG A 65 1.36 1.33 -9.66
N GLN A 66 2.24 0.34 -9.60
CA GLN A 66 3.67 0.58 -9.47
C GLN A 66 4.24 1.22 -10.73
N ALA A 67 3.93 0.67 -11.90
CA ALA A 67 4.35 1.21 -13.19
C ALA A 67 3.89 2.66 -13.39
N GLU A 68 2.65 3.00 -13.01
CA GLU A 68 2.15 4.38 -13.10
C GLU A 68 2.93 5.33 -12.18
N ARG A 69 3.25 4.91 -10.95
CA ARG A 69 4.03 5.71 -10.00
C ARG A 69 5.46 5.92 -10.48
N ASP A 70 6.07 4.88 -11.04
CA ASP A 70 7.44 4.93 -11.54
C ASP A 70 7.52 5.82 -12.80
N ALA A 71 6.56 5.72 -13.72
CA ALA A 71 6.45 6.61 -14.87
C ALA A 71 6.28 8.08 -14.44
N LYS A 72 5.41 8.35 -13.46
CA LYS A 72 5.25 9.71 -12.90
C LYS A 72 6.52 10.23 -12.24
N ARG A 73 7.27 9.35 -11.56
CA ARG A 73 8.55 9.70 -10.93
C ARG A 73 9.60 10.05 -11.99
N GLN A 74 9.77 9.19 -12.99
CA GLN A 74 10.70 9.41 -14.10
C GLN A 74 10.38 10.72 -14.84
N ALA A 75 9.11 10.96 -15.19
CA ALA A 75 8.69 12.20 -15.83
C ALA A 75 8.98 13.45 -14.98
N ARG A 76 8.84 13.36 -13.65
CA ARG A 76 9.19 14.44 -12.73
C ARG A 76 10.69 14.67 -12.70
N GLU A 77 11.48 13.61 -12.59
CA GLU A 77 12.95 13.69 -12.57
C GLU A 77 13.50 14.29 -13.87
N GLU A 78 12.97 13.88 -15.02
CA GLU A 78 13.32 14.46 -16.32
C GLU A 78 12.93 15.93 -16.44
N LYS A 79 11.73 16.30 -15.98
CA LYS A 79 11.30 17.71 -15.96
C LYS A 79 12.19 18.56 -15.06
N GLU A 80 12.58 18.06 -13.90
CA GLU A 80 13.50 18.76 -12.99
C GLU A 80 14.91 18.87 -13.57
N LYS A 81 15.42 17.82 -14.24
CA LYS A 81 16.69 17.88 -14.99
C LYS A 81 16.63 18.95 -16.08
N ARG A 82 15.59 18.92 -16.92
CA ARG A 82 15.38 19.92 -17.99
C ARG A 82 15.25 21.33 -17.44
N ARG A 83 14.57 21.50 -16.29
CA ARG A 83 14.48 22.81 -15.63
C ARG A 83 15.85 23.30 -15.20
N LYS A 84 16.66 22.48 -14.52
CA LYS A 84 18.01 22.84 -14.09
C LYS A 84 18.91 23.19 -15.28
N GLU A 85 18.84 22.43 -16.36
CA GLU A 85 19.59 22.72 -17.59
C GLU A 85 19.14 24.04 -18.22
N ASN A 86 17.84 24.30 -18.28
CA ASN A 86 17.31 25.56 -18.81
C ASN A 86 17.70 26.75 -17.94
N GLU A 87 17.60 26.62 -16.60
CA GLU A 87 18.05 27.63 -15.65
C GLU A 87 19.53 27.97 -15.83
N LEU A 88 20.37 26.97 -16.04
CA LEU A 88 21.80 27.15 -16.33
C LEU A 88 22.03 27.83 -17.68
N LYS A 89 21.34 27.40 -18.73
CA LYS A 89 21.46 27.96 -20.09
C LYS A 89 20.95 29.41 -20.17
N SER A 90 19.87 29.73 -19.46
CA SER A 90 19.29 31.07 -19.45
C SER A 90 19.96 32.03 -18.46
N ALA A 91 20.82 31.53 -17.56
CA ALA A 91 21.48 32.37 -16.58
C ALA A 91 22.47 33.32 -17.26
N ALA A 92 22.18 34.62 -17.23
CA ALA A 92 23.15 35.66 -17.56
C ALA A 92 24.14 35.82 -16.39
N VAL A 93 25.33 35.23 -16.51
CA VAL A 93 26.34 35.22 -15.44
C VAL A 93 27.54 36.09 -15.80
N GLN A 94 28.06 36.83 -14.82
CA GLN A 94 29.34 37.52 -14.93
C GLN A 94 30.47 36.60 -14.46
N VAL A 95 31.40 36.28 -15.36
CA VAL A 95 32.54 35.41 -15.05
C VAL A 95 33.58 36.18 -14.23
N ILE A 96 33.89 35.67 -13.03
CA ILE A 96 34.96 36.20 -12.18
C ILE A 96 36.24 35.42 -12.49
N SER A 97 37.11 35.96 -13.34
CA SER A 97 38.36 35.30 -13.73
C SER A 97 39.48 35.46 -12.69
N ARG A 98 39.54 36.60 -12.00
CA ARG A 98 40.65 36.95 -11.10
C ARG A 98 40.33 36.58 -9.65
N THR A 99 41.15 35.72 -9.05
CA THR A 99 40.94 35.18 -7.69
C THR A 99 41.09 36.22 -6.58
N HIS A 100 41.93 37.25 -6.75
CA HIS A 100 42.09 38.29 -5.74
C HIS A 100 40.80 39.09 -5.48
N ARG A 101 39.92 39.20 -6.50
CA ARG A 101 38.63 39.90 -6.35
C ARG A 101 37.71 39.20 -5.34
N LEU A 102 37.77 37.87 -5.27
CA LEU A 102 36.99 37.11 -4.29
C LEU A 102 37.45 37.40 -2.85
N LYS A 103 38.76 37.63 -2.65
CA LYS A 103 39.32 37.92 -1.33
C LYS A 103 38.95 39.30 -0.81
N THR A 104 38.71 40.27 -1.71
CA THR A 104 38.34 41.64 -1.36
C THR A 104 36.83 41.86 -1.23
N MET A 105 36.00 40.90 -1.66
CA MET A 105 34.54 41.02 -1.63
C MET A 105 33.96 40.85 -0.23
N SER A 106 32.87 41.56 0.03
CA SER A 106 32.14 41.43 1.29
C SER A 106 31.49 40.04 1.42
N LYS A 107 31.25 39.61 2.68
CA LYS A 107 30.57 38.34 2.98
C LYS A 107 29.18 38.24 2.36
N LYS A 108 28.48 39.35 2.12
CA LYS A 108 27.18 39.35 1.43
C LYS A 108 27.34 39.05 -0.06
N GLN A 109 28.30 39.68 -0.73
CA GLN A 109 28.55 39.44 -2.15
C GLN A 109 29.03 38.00 -2.41
N LEU A 110 29.85 37.44 -1.52
CA LEU A 110 30.31 36.05 -1.61
C LEU A 110 29.18 35.01 -1.52
N ARG A 111 28.04 35.32 -0.87
CA ARG A 111 26.88 34.42 -0.82
C ARG A 111 26.17 34.27 -2.17
N ASN A 112 26.30 35.27 -3.03
CA ASN A 112 25.66 35.27 -4.35
C ASN A 112 26.51 34.56 -5.41
N ILE A 113 27.81 34.39 -5.14
CA ILE A 113 28.72 33.69 -6.03
C ILE A 113 28.50 32.19 -5.89
N LYS A 114 28.16 31.54 -6.99
CA LYS A 114 28.03 30.09 -7.07
C LYS A 114 29.25 29.53 -7.79
N LYS A 115 29.83 28.45 -7.25
CA LYS A 115 30.93 27.74 -7.90
C LYS A 115 30.37 26.86 -9.02
N THR A 116 30.94 26.99 -10.21
CA THR A 116 30.62 26.16 -11.37
C THR A 116 31.87 25.43 -11.86
N ILE A 117 31.69 24.21 -12.37
CA ILE A 117 32.74 23.42 -13.02
C ILE A 117 32.20 22.96 -14.38
N VAL A 118 33.09 22.87 -15.37
CA VAL A 118 32.77 22.29 -16.67
C VAL A 118 33.09 20.79 -16.61
N ASN A 119 32.10 19.94 -16.81
CA ASN A 119 32.29 18.50 -16.88
C ASN A 119 33.06 18.09 -18.13
N LYS A 120 33.52 16.83 -18.19
CA LYS A 120 34.26 16.28 -19.33
C LYS A 120 33.50 16.40 -20.67
N GLN A 121 32.18 16.49 -20.60
CA GLN A 121 31.26 16.64 -21.72
C GLN A 121 30.99 18.11 -22.09
N GLY A 122 31.68 19.07 -21.47
CA GLY A 122 31.52 20.50 -21.75
C GLY A 122 30.32 21.16 -21.05
N VAL A 123 29.58 20.42 -20.21
CA VAL A 123 28.39 20.93 -19.51
C VAL A 123 28.81 21.66 -18.23
N VAL A 124 28.29 22.88 -18.02
CA VAL A 124 28.52 23.67 -16.80
C VAL A 124 27.59 23.19 -15.70
N GLU A 125 28.13 22.71 -14.58
CA GLU A 125 27.37 22.26 -13.43
C GLU A 125 27.70 23.07 -12.17
N TYR A 126 26.70 23.28 -11.31
CA TYR A 126 26.91 23.86 -10.00
C TYR A 126 27.54 22.84 -9.06
N VAL A 127 28.65 23.22 -8.43
CA VAL A 127 29.36 22.36 -7.48
C VAL A 127 29.22 22.93 -6.08
N PRO A 128 28.83 22.12 -5.08
CA PRO A 128 28.79 22.57 -3.70
C PRO A 128 30.18 23.03 -3.26
N VAL A 129 30.21 24.09 -2.44
CA VAL A 129 31.46 24.70 -1.95
C VAL A 129 32.31 23.70 -1.16
N TYR A 130 31.65 22.76 -0.49
CA TYR A 130 32.27 21.68 0.27
C TYR A 130 31.94 20.31 -0.37
N SER A 131 32.40 20.05 -1.60
CA SER A 131 32.54 18.67 -2.06
C SER A 131 33.88 18.15 -1.56
N LYS A 132 33.86 17.08 -0.76
CA LYS A 132 35.08 16.35 -0.38
C LYS A 132 35.48 15.39 -1.50
#